data_AF-A0A349BUH1-F1
#
_entry.id   AF-A0A349BUH1-F1
#
_cell.length_a   1.000
_cell.length_b   1.000
_cell.length_c   1.000
_cell.angle_alpha   90.00
_cell.angle_beta   90.00
_cell.angle_gamma   90.00
#
_symmetry.space_group_name_H-M   'P 1'
#
loop_
_entity.id
_entity.type
_entity.pdbx_description
1 polymer ?
#
loop_
_entity_poly.entity_id
_entity_poly.type
_entity_poly.pdbx_seq_one_letter_code
_entity_poly.pdbx_strand_id
1 'polypeptide(L)'
;MSKLNLSKLGPGLLFAGAAIGVSHLVQSTRAGADYGWGLVWALLLINLFKYPFFQYGPRYSQATGETLLDGYYKLGKGYLWAYFILNMATMFTIQSAVTIVTAGLAATLFGWTTDIVTWGIVITLSCSFILVLGKYQWLDKLIKVIMLVLAVSSILAVSVAFMKNDTPIPLEQIFPEASGLLFLIAFLGWMPAPLDISIWHSIWTLEKNKMSTKNSLKESLFDFNVGYIATIILALCFLGLGALVMYGSGSQFSNQGGAFAQQLIELYTSSLGQAAYGIIGIAAFTTMLSTTLTTLDASPRAMSRTVQLLFKKEHRNYYLHWMVILTLGTASIFFFLLSEMGQLVQIATVLSFITAPLYAFLNYRLVTSEAMPKKYQPKIGLRILSISGLLFLTGFTLFYLLSL
;
A
#
# COMPACT_ATOMS: atom_id res chain seq x y z
N MET A 1 21.38 -20.85 17.09
CA MET A 1 20.11 -20.47 16.43
C MET A 1 19.45 -19.38 17.25
N SER A 2 19.41 -18.13 16.78
CA SER A 2 18.74 -17.05 17.51
C SER A 2 17.22 -17.28 17.46
N LYS A 3 16.58 -17.49 18.62
CA LYS A 3 15.12 -17.59 18.74
C LYS A 3 14.46 -16.38 18.04
N LEU A 4 13.56 -16.64 17.10
CA LEU A 4 12.74 -15.62 16.45
C LEU A 4 11.94 -14.90 17.54
N ASN A 5 12.28 -13.65 17.84
CA ASN A 5 11.57 -12.89 18.86
C ASN A 5 10.51 -12.01 18.18
N LEU A 6 9.26 -12.46 18.20
CA LEU A 6 8.10 -11.75 17.62
C LEU A 6 7.95 -10.31 18.14
N SER A 7 8.48 -10.00 19.33
CA SER A 7 8.51 -8.61 19.86
C SER A 7 9.40 -7.65 19.06
N LYS A 8 10.28 -8.16 18.20
CA LYS A 8 11.15 -7.36 17.33
C LYS A 8 10.52 -6.99 15.99
N LEU A 9 9.35 -7.53 15.65
CA LEU A 9 8.62 -7.15 14.43
C LEU A 9 7.95 -5.78 14.61
N GLY A 10 8.07 -4.87 13.64
CA GLY A 10 7.43 -3.55 13.76
C GLY A 10 7.26 -2.82 12.43
N PRO A 11 8.25 -2.06 11.95
CA PRO A 11 8.17 -1.32 10.70
C PRO A 11 7.84 -2.21 9.50
N GLY A 12 8.33 -3.44 9.45
CA GLY A 12 7.96 -4.41 8.41
C GLY A 12 6.49 -4.83 8.45
N LEU A 13 5.90 -4.97 9.64
CA LEU A 13 4.47 -5.25 9.80
C LEU A 13 3.60 -4.01 9.52
N LEU A 14 4.09 -2.81 9.86
CA LEU A 14 3.46 -1.54 9.45
C LEU A 14 3.49 -1.36 7.93
N PHE A 15 4.60 -1.73 7.28
CA PHE A 15 4.68 -1.80 5.83
C PHE A 15 3.62 -2.75 5.27
N ALA A 16 3.51 -3.97 5.81
CA ALA A 16 2.50 -4.92 5.39
C ALA A 16 1.09 -4.38 5.60
N GLY A 17 0.79 -3.72 6.73
CA GLY A 17 -0.53 -3.13 6.98
C GLY A 17 -0.85 -1.88 6.16
N ALA A 18 0.16 -1.14 5.71
CA ALA A 18 -0.01 -0.06 4.74
C ALA A 18 -0.24 -0.61 3.32
N ALA A 19 0.32 -1.78 3.01
CA ALA A 19 0.19 -2.44 1.71
C ALA A 19 -1.11 -3.25 1.59
N ILE A 20 -1.47 -4.04 2.61
CA ILE A 20 -2.67 -4.90 2.62
C ILE A 20 -3.89 -4.00 2.84
N GLY A 21 -4.39 -3.45 1.74
CA GLY A 21 -5.58 -2.62 1.67
C GLY A 21 -6.11 -2.68 0.24
N VAL A 22 -6.24 -1.53 -0.42
CA VAL A 22 -6.73 -1.43 -1.80
C VAL A 22 -5.96 -2.33 -2.78
N SER A 23 -4.63 -2.42 -2.67
CA SER A 23 -3.85 -3.25 -3.61
C SER A 23 -4.19 -4.74 -3.53
N HIS A 24 -4.62 -5.22 -2.37
CA HIS A 24 -4.96 -6.62 -2.14
C HIS A 24 -6.47 -6.86 -2.26
N LEU A 25 -7.26 -6.14 -1.45
CA LEU A 25 -8.71 -6.28 -1.36
C LEU A 25 -9.43 -5.91 -2.64
N VAL A 26 -8.92 -4.91 -3.39
CA VAL A 26 -9.56 -4.39 -4.61
C VAL A 26 -8.80 -4.85 -5.85
N GLN A 27 -7.51 -4.54 -5.95
CA GLN A 27 -6.76 -4.71 -7.18
C GLN A 27 -6.39 -6.19 -7.44
N SER A 28 -5.87 -6.89 -6.43
CA SER A 28 -5.54 -8.32 -6.58
C SER A 28 -6.77 -9.20 -6.78
N THR A 29 -7.85 -8.95 -6.05
CA THR A 29 -9.14 -9.66 -6.25
C THR A 29 -9.74 -9.41 -7.62
N ARG A 30 -9.75 -8.15 -8.10
CA ARG A 30 -10.20 -7.83 -9.46
C ARG A 30 -9.32 -8.48 -10.52
N ALA A 31 -8.00 -8.49 -10.34
CA ALA A 31 -7.09 -9.17 -11.27
C ALA A 31 -7.46 -10.65 -11.41
N GLY A 32 -7.81 -11.31 -10.30
CA GLY A 32 -8.34 -12.67 -10.30
C GLY A 32 -9.70 -12.79 -10.98
N ALA A 33 -10.65 -11.92 -10.64
CA ALA A 33 -12.01 -11.98 -11.15
C ALA A 33 -12.10 -11.72 -12.66
N ASP A 34 -11.26 -10.82 -13.18
CA ASP A 34 -11.30 -10.36 -14.56
C ASP A 34 -10.35 -11.15 -15.49
N TYR A 35 -9.24 -11.68 -14.97
CA TYR A 35 -8.19 -12.35 -15.76
C TYR A 35 -7.83 -13.76 -15.26
N GLY A 36 -8.51 -14.28 -14.25
CA GLY A 36 -8.20 -15.57 -13.65
C GLY A 36 -6.77 -15.61 -13.11
N TRP A 37 -5.99 -16.59 -13.54
CA TRP A 37 -4.56 -16.72 -13.19
C TRP A 37 -3.62 -16.00 -14.16
N GLY A 38 -4.19 -15.28 -15.14
CA GLY A 38 -3.47 -14.69 -16.26
C GLY A 38 -2.52 -13.55 -15.86
N LEU A 39 -2.71 -12.92 -14.70
CA LEU A 39 -1.88 -11.81 -14.21
C LEU A 39 -0.94 -12.18 -13.05
N VAL A 40 -0.77 -13.48 -12.76
CA VAL A 40 0.19 -13.94 -11.73
C VAL A 40 1.61 -13.51 -12.08
N TRP A 41 2.01 -13.60 -13.35
CA TRP A 41 3.31 -13.11 -13.81
C TRP A 41 3.52 -11.63 -13.47
N ALA A 42 2.50 -10.80 -13.70
CA ALA A 42 2.54 -9.36 -13.49
C ALA A 42 2.70 -9.03 -11.99
N LEU A 43 1.94 -9.73 -11.15
CA LEU A 43 2.03 -9.67 -9.68
C LEU A 43 3.44 -10.02 -9.20
N LEU A 44 4.02 -11.14 -9.67
CA LEU A 44 5.33 -11.60 -9.23
C LEU A 44 6.45 -10.67 -9.72
N LEU A 45 6.40 -10.24 -10.98
CA LEU A 45 7.42 -9.34 -11.55
C LEU A 45 7.42 -7.97 -10.88
N ILE A 46 6.25 -7.36 -10.64
CA ILE A 46 6.23 -6.04 -9.99
C ILE A 46 6.73 -6.09 -8.56
N ASN A 47 6.39 -7.16 -7.82
CA ASN A 47 6.91 -7.39 -6.48
C ASN A 47 8.43 -7.62 -6.50
N LEU A 48 8.95 -8.34 -7.49
CA LEU A 48 10.39 -8.54 -7.66
C LEU A 48 11.11 -7.21 -7.97
N PHE A 49 10.61 -6.44 -8.93
CA PHE A 49 11.26 -5.22 -9.40
C PHE A 49 11.12 -4.04 -8.44
N LYS A 50 10.05 -3.95 -7.65
CA LYS A 50 9.91 -2.91 -6.62
C LYS A 50 10.64 -3.22 -5.31
N TYR A 51 10.95 -4.49 -5.04
CA TYR A 51 11.56 -4.93 -3.79
C TYR A 51 12.78 -4.10 -3.35
N PRO A 52 13.77 -3.80 -4.22
CA PRO A 52 14.95 -3.04 -3.80
C PRO A 52 14.58 -1.67 -3.24
N PHE A 53 13.65 -0.96 -3.88
CA PHE A 53 13.31 0.41 -3.55
C PHE A 53 12.57 0.52 -2.21
N PHE A 54 11.76 -0.48 -1.84
CA PHE A 54 11.17 -0.56 -0.51
C PHE A 54 12.19 -0.90 0.56
N GLN A 55 13.10 -1.82 0.26
CA GLN A 55 14.17 -2.23 1.18
C GLN A 55 15.16 -1.10 1.49
N TYR A 56 15.30 -0.13 0.58
CA TYR A 56 16.19 1.02 0.75
C TYR A 56 15.78 1.97 1.86
N GLY A 57 14.47 2.08 2.16
CA GLY A 57 13.97 2.86 3.30
C GLY A 57 14.58 2.45 4.65
N PRO A 58 14.33 1.24 5.16
CA PRO A 58 14.84 0.80 6.45
C PRO A 58 16.37 0.64 6.42
N ARG A 59 16.95 0.28 5.27
CA ARG A 59 18.40 0.18 5.13
C ARG A 59 19.09 1.51 5.38
N TYR A 60 18.65 2.56 4.71
CA TYR A 60 19.25 3.88 4.85
C TYR A 60 19.12 4.35 6.30
N SER A 61 17.91 4.30 6.86
CA SER A 61 17.65 4.77 8.21
C SER A 61 18.38 3.99 9.31
N GLN A 62 18.55 2.68 9.16
CA GLN A 62 19.36 1.94 10.12
C GLN A 62 20.86 2.23 9.99
N ALA A 63 21.35 2.45 8.76
CA ALA A 63 22.76 2.71 8.51
C ALA A 63 23.20 4.11 8.94
N THR A 64 22.36 5.13 8.72
CA THR A 64 22.71 6.54 8.93
C THR A 64 22.07 7.15 10.17
N GLY A 65 20.94 6.61 10.64
CA GLY A 65 20.12 7.27 11.65
C GLY A 65 19.23 8.39 11.10
N GLU A 66 19.08 8.47 9.78
CA GLU A 66 18.35 9.54 9.08
C GLU A 66 17.26 8.98 8.14
N THR A 67 16.25 9.79 7.82
CA THR A 67 15.17 9.39 6.91
C THR A 67 15.65 9.46 5.46
N LEU A 68 14.93 8.83 4.53
CA LEU A 68 15.22 9.02 3.10
C LEU A 68 15.13 10.50 2.68
N LEU A 69 14.28 11.30 3.33
CA LEU A 69 14.14 12.75 3.06
C LEU A 69 15.40 13.53 3.40
N ASP A 70 16.03 13.20 4.52
CA ASP A 70 17.33 13.76 4.91
C ASP A 70 18.39 13.39 3.86
N GLY A 71 18.35 12.15 3.39
CA GLY A 71 19.22 11.68 2.31
C GLY A 71 18.99 12.41 1.00
N TYR A 72 17.74 12.64 0.59
CA TYR A 72 17.42 13.42 -0.61
C TYR A 72 17.93 14.86 -0.48
N TYR A 73 17.79 15.47 0.70
CA TYR A 73 18.36 16.79 0.95
C TYR A 73 19.89 16.81 0.79
N LYS A 74 20.58 15.77 1.26
CA LYS A 74 22.04 15.59 1.10
C LYS A 74 22.47 15.36 -0.35
N LEU A 75 21.66 14.68 -1.16
CA LEU A 75 21.89 14.60 -2.62
C LEU A 75 21.76 15.96 -3.29
N GLY A 76 20.88 16.82 -2.77
CA GLY A 76 20.66 18.18 -3.22
C GLY A 76 19.20 18.61 -3.08
N LYS A 77 18.97 19.91 -2.85
CA LYS A 77 17.63 20.47 -2.63
C LYS A 77 16.64 20.17 -3.77
N GLY A 78 17.13 20.07 -5.02
CA GLY A 78 16.29 19.73 -6.17
C GLY A 78 15.61 18.37 -6.05
N TYR A 79 16.31 17.36 -5.51
CA TYR A 79 15.74 16.02 -5.28
C TYR A 79 14.63 16.05 -4.22
N LEU A 80 14.83 16.82 -3.14
CA LEU A 80 13.81 16.97 -2.11
C LEU A 80 12.61 17.80 -2.61
N TRP A 81 12.82 18.83 -3.43
CA TRP A 81 11.74 19.56 -4.09
C TRP A 81 10.93 18.67 -5.04
N ALA A 82 11.61 17.82 -5.82
CA ALA A 82 10.94 16.86 -6.68
C ALA A 82 10.03 15.91 -5.88
N TYR A 83 10.52 15.39 -4.75
CA TYR A 83 9.68 14.64 -3.81
C TYR A 83 8.49 15.47 -3.30
N PHE A 84 8.73 16.69 -2.83
CA PHE A 84 7.70 17.54 -2.25
C PHE A 84 6.55 17.80 -3.24
N ILE A 85 6.88 18.13 -4.49
CA ILE A 85 5.90 18.40 -5.54
C ILE A 85 5.10 17.13 -5.88
N LEU A 86 5.79 15.99 -6.02
CA LEU A 86 5.11 14.72 -6.27
C LEU A 86 4.17 14.34 -5.13
N ASN A 87 4.66 14.34 -3.88
CA ASN A 87 3.85 13.95 -2.74
C ASN A 87 2.66 14.90 -2.57
N MET A 88 2.83 16.20 -2.84
CA MET A 88 1.71 17.16 -2.88
C MET A 88 0.67 16.78 -3.93
N ALA A 89 1.10 16.37 -5.12
CA ALA A 89 0.21 15.98 -6.21
C ALA A 89 -0.52 14.65 -5.95
N THR A 90 0.09 13.73 -5.20
CA THR A 90 -0.45 12.37 -5.00
C THR A 90 -1.14 12.15 -3.65
N MET A 91 -0.77 12.86 -2.58
CA MET A 91 -1.22 12.50 -1.23
C MET A 91 -2.75 12.57 -1.06
N PHE A 92 -3.40 13.52 -1.71
CA PHE A 92 -4.85 13.68 -1.63
C PHE A 92 -5.59 12.56 -2.36
N THR A 93 -5.10 12.14 -3.53
CA THR A 93 -5.72 11.06 -4.31
C THR A 93 -5.48 9.71 -3.64
N ILE A 94 -4.28 9.46 -3.10
CA ILE A 94 -3.98 8.26 -2.29
C ILE A 94 -4.92 8.19 -1.08
N GLN A 95 -5.00 9.26 -0.29
CA GLN A 95 -5.85 9.30 0.90
C GLN A 95 -7.33 9.09 0.54
N SER A 96 -7.82 9.73 -0.52
CA SER A 96 -9.21 9.61 -0.95
C SER A 96 -9.52 8.20 -1.46
N ALA A 97 -8.62 7.58 -2.22
CA ALA A 97 -8.77 6.24 -2.77
C ALA A 97 -8.82 5.14 -1.67
N VAL A 98 -7.99 5.23 -0.62
CA VAL A 98 -8.08 4.28 0.50
C VAL A 98 -9.33 4.54 1.34
N THR A 99 -9.72 5.81 1.50
CA THR A 99 -10.86 6.19 2.33
C THR A 99 -12.19 5.82 1.67
N ILE A 100 -12.34 5.97 0.35
CA ILE A 100 -13.59 5.63 -0.37
C ILE A 100 -13.89 4.13 -0.34
N VAL A 101 -12.86 3.28 -0.40
CA VAL A 101 -13.02 1.82 -0.24
C VAL A 101 -13.42 1.49 1.20
N THR A 102 -12.83 2.17 2.19
CA THR A 102 -13.21 2.05 3.61
C THR A 102 -14.66 2.49 3.82
N ALA A 103 -15.09 3.56 3.17
CA ALA A 103 -16.45 4.07 3.18
C ALA A 103 -17.45 3.09 2.56
N GLY A 104 -17.10 2.44 1.45
CA GLY A 104 -17.90 1.37 0.86
C GLY A 104 -18.14 0.20 1.83
N LEU A 105 -17.08 -0.26 2.50
CA LEU A 105 -17.19 -1.29 3.55
C LEU A 105 -18.05 -0.84 4.73
N ALA A 106 -17.89 0.41 5.17
CA ALA A 106 -18.67 0.97 6.27
C ALA A 106 -20.17 1.06 5.92
N ALA A 107 -20.50 1.50 4.71
CA ALA A 107 -21.87 1.57 4.21
C ALA A 107 -22.55 0.20 4.25
N THR A 108 -21.85 -0.85 3.81
CA THR A 108 -22.35 -2.22 3.81
C THR A 108 -22.51 -2.80 5.23
N LEU A 109 -21.61 -2.47 6.16
CA LEU A 109 -21.62 -3.07 7.50
C LEU A 109 -22.53 -2.37 8.51
N PHE A 110 -22.59 -1.05 8.49
CA PHE A 110 -23.31 -0.27 9.50
C PHE A 110 -24.64 0.29 8.99
N GLY A 111 -24.79 0.50 7.67
CA GLY A 111 -26.09 0.73 7.03
C GLY A 111 -26.87 1.99 7.42
N TRP A 112 -26.34 2.90 8.24
CA TRP A 112 -27.05 4.13 8.65
C TRP A 112 -27.28 5.13 7.50
N THR A 113 -26.52 5.03 6.41
CA THR A 113 -26.68 5.74 5.14
C THR A 113 -25.95 4.97 4.05
N THR A 114 -26.45 5.06 2.81
CA THR A 114 -25.80 4.53 1.60
C THR A 114 -24.88 5.55 0.92
N ASP A 115 -24.89 6.81 1.37
CA ASP A 115 -24.05 7.85 0.82
C ASP A 115 -22.58 7.66 1.20
N ILE A 116 -21.77 7.29 0.21
CA ILE A 116 -20.34 7.01 0.38
C ILE A 116 -19.57 8.30 0.69
N VAL A 117 -20.04 9.47 0.23
CA VAL A 117 -19.41 10.77 0.53
C VAL A 117 -19.51 11.07 2.02
N THR A 118 -20.69 10.96 2.60
CA THR A 118 -20.90 11.10 4.05
C THR A 118 -19.99 10.15 4.84
N TRP A 119 -19.94 8.88 4.44
CA TRP A 119 -19.02 7.92 5.07
C TRP A 119 -17.56 8.33 4.96
N GLY A 120 -17.11 8.75 3.78
CA GLY A 120 -15.74 9.19 3.54
C GLY A 120 -15.34 10.35 4.46
N ILE A 121 -16.23 11.33 4.63
CA ILE A 121 -16.02 12.47 5.54
C ILE A 121 -15.97 12.00 6.99
N VAL A 122 -16.95 11.23 7.43
CA VAL A 122 -17.02 10.72 8.82
C VAL A 122 -15.78 9.90 9.17
N ILE A 123 -15.35 9.02 8.27
CA ILE A 123 -14.14 8.21 8.46
C ILE A 123 -12.90 9.10 8.52
N THR A 124 -12.75 10.04 7.58
CA THR A 124 -11.58 10.94 7.55
C THR A 124 -11.48 11.72 8.86
N LEU A 125 -12.58 12.33 9.31
CA LEU A 125 -12.62 13.11 10.56
C LEU A 125 -12.38 12.22 11.79
N SER A 126 -12.96 11.02 11.83
CA SER A 126 -12.76 10.07 12.93
C SER A 126 -11.29 9.64 13.01
N CYS A 127 -10.66 9.33 11.88
CA CYS A 127 -9.25 8.99 11.80
C CYS A 127 -8.36 10.15 12.24
N SER A 128 -8.62 11.37 11.77
CA SER A 128 -7.91 12.57 12.22
C SER A 128 -8.03 12.77 13.72
N PHE A 129 -9.24 12.62 14.29
CA PHE A 129 -9.48 12.76 15.71
C PHE A 129 -8.71 11.72 16.54
N ILE A 130 -8.73 10.46 16.12
CA ILE A 130 -7.95 9.37 16.76
C ILE A 130 -6.45 9.71 16.78
N LEU A 131 -5.91 10.23 15.68
CA LEU A 131 -4.50 10.60 15.58
C LEU A 131 -4.14 11.78 16.49
N VAL A 132 -5.00 12.80 16.57
CA VAL A 132 -4.81 13.96 17.46
C VAL A 132 -4.82 13.55 18.94
N LEU A 133 -5.67 12.60 19.33
CA LEU A 133 -5.73 12.08 20.70
C LEU A 133 -4.49 11.24 21.10
N GLY A 134 -3.63 10.85 20.16
CA GLY A 134 -2.44 10.05 20.43
C GLY A 134 -2.72 8.60 20.86
N LYS A 135 -3.98 8.13 20.78
CA LYS A 135 -4.39 6.76 21.17
C LYS A 135 -4.00 5.67 20.15
N TYR A 136 -3.13 5.98 19.21
CA TYR A 136 -2.74 5.09 18.12
C TYR A 136 -2.10 3.78 18.59
N GLN A 137 -1.39 3.77 19.74
CA GLN A 137 -0.70 2.56 20.22
C GLN A 137 -1.64 1.38 20.54
N TRP A 138 -2.86 1.65 21.02
CA TRP A 138 -3.84 0.59 21.27
C TRP A 138 -4.44 0.10 19.94
N LEU A 139 -4.74 1.04 19.05
CA LEU A 139 -5.28 0.74 17.73
C LEU A 139 -4.31 -0.09 16.88
N ASP A 140 -3.02 0.22 16.93
CA ASP A 140 -1.95 -0.54 16.26
C ASP A 140 -1.92 -2.02 16.71
N LYS A 141 -2.09 -2.29 18.02
CA LYS A 141 -2.17 -3.67 18.52
C LYS A 141 -3.40 -4.40 17.99
N LEU A 142 -4.56 -3.75 18.01
CA LEU A 142 -5.81 -4.32 17.53
C LEU A 142 -5.76 -4.61 16.02
N ILE A 143 -5.24 -3.66 15.24
CA ILE A 143 -5.07 -3.79 13.79
C ILE A 143 -4.22 -5.02 13.45
N LYS A 144 -3.11 -5.25 14.16
CA LYS A 144 -2.23 -6.41 13.90
C LYS A 144 -2.96 -7.74 14.08
N VAL A 145 -3.79 -7.85 15.12
CA VAL A 145 -4.61 -9.05 15.35
C VAL A 145 -5.63 -9.22 14.23
N ILE A 146 -6.32 -8.14 13.85
CA ILE A 146 -7.37 -8.22 12.82
C ILE A 146 -6.79 -8.51 11.43
N MET A 147 -5.63 -7.93 11.08
CA MET A 147 -4.93 -8.27 9.85
C MET A 147 -4.49 -9.72 9.82
N LEU A 148 -4.06 -10.28 10.96
CA LEU A 148 -3.74 -11.70 11.05
C LEU A 148 -4.98 -12.57 10.83
N VAL A 149 -6.12 -12.20 11.42
CA VAL A 149 -7.40 -12.88 11.19
C VAL A 149 -7.76 -12.84 9.70
N LEU A 150 -7.72 -11.66 9.07
CA LEU A 150 -7.98 -11.51 7.64
C LEU A 150 -7.04 -12.41 6.82
N ALA A 151 -5.74 -12.39 7.12
CA ALA A 151 -4.74 -13.18 6.41
C ALA A 151 -5.00 -14.68 6.49
N VAL A 152 -5.25 -15.20 7.69
CA VAL A 152 -5.59 -16.61 7.93
C VAL A 152 -6.89 -16.97 7.22
N SER A 153 -7.91 -16.13 7.33
CA SER A 153 -9.18 -16.32 6.65
C SER A 153 -9.03 -16.33 5.13
N SER A 154 -8.19 -15.48 4.53
CA SER A 154 -7.92 -15.49 3.09
C SER A 154 -7.25 -16.79 2.63
N ILE A 155 -6.27 -17.27 3.40
CA ILE A 155 -5.60 -18.54 3.10
C ILE A 155 -6.59 -19.69 3.19
N LEU A 156 -7.42 -19.75 4.24
CA LEU A 156 -8.46 -20.77 4.38
C LEU A 156 -9.49 -20.68 3.25
N ALA A 157 -9.99 -19.48 2.93
CA ALA A 157 -10.99 -19.27 1.89
C ALA A 157 -10.48 -19.74 0.53
N VAL A 158 -9.25 -19.35 0.13
CA VAL A 158 -8.69 -19.79 -1.16
C VAL A 158 -8.43 -21.28 -1.17
N SER A 159 -8.01 -21.87 -0.05
CA SER A 159 -7.77 -23.32 0.05
C SER A 159 -9.07 -24.11 -0.12
N VAL A 160 -10.16 -23.66 0.50
CA VAL A 160 -11.49 -24.26 0.34
C VAL A 160 -12.01 -24.04 -1.07
N ALA A 161 -11.83 -22.85 -1.65
CA ALA A 161 -12.20 -22.58 -3.03
C ALA A 161 -11.48 -23.52 -4.01
N PHE A 162 -10.19 -23.77 -3.81
CA PHE A 162 -9.43 -24.75 -4.60
C PHE A 162 -9.99 -26.17 -4.46
N MET A 163 -10.33 -26.59 -3.24
CA MET A 163 -10.89 -27.93 -3.01
C MET A 163 -12.27 -28.13 -3.64
N LYS A 164 -13.05 -27.05 -3.81
CA LYS A 164 -14.36 -27.08 -4.46
C LYS A 164 -14.29 -26.89 -5.97
N ASN A 165 -13.12 -26.51 -6.50
CA ASN A 165 -12.98 -26.21 -7.92
C ASN A 165 -12.69 -27.49 -8.72
N ASP A 166 -13.71 -27.96 -9.43
CA ASP A 166 -13.62 -29.14 -10.30
C ASP A 166 -13.06 -28.82 -11.69
N THR A 167 -12.82 -27.55 -11.99
CA THR A 167 -12.28 -27.12 -13.30
C THR A 167 -10.74 -27.11 -13.30
N PRO A 168 -10.08 -27.60 -14.36
CA PRO A 168 -8.64 -27.44 -14.50
C PRO A 168 -8.25 -25.96 -14.47
N ILE A 169 -7.22 -25.63 -13.70
CA ILE A 169 -6.73 -24.25 -13.57
C ILE A 169 -5.91 -23.91 -14.82
N PRO A 170 -6.37 -23.01 -15.71
CA PRO A 170 -5.55 -22.56 -16.82
C PRO A 170 -4.42 -21.69 -16.25
N LEU A 171 -3.18 -22.14 -16.45
CA LEU A 171 -1.98 -21.39 -16.06
C LEU A 171 -1.45 -20.49 -17.18
N GLU A 172 -2.24 -20.32 -18.24
CA GLU A 172 -1.91 -19.43 -19.34
C GLU A 172 -1.79 -17.98 -18.84
N GLN A 173 -0.66 -17.36 -19.14
CA GLN A 173 -0.38 -15.99 -18.74
C GLN A 173 -0.90 -15.05 -19.84
N ILE A 174 -1.61 -14.01 -19.43
CA ILE A 174 -2.30 -13.09 -20.32
C ILE A 174 -1.59 -11.75 -20.29
N PHE A 175 -1.29 -11.20 -21.47
CA PHE A 175 -0.98 -9.78 -21.62
C PHE A 175 -2.25 -9.05 -22.06
N PRO A 176 -2.84 -8.17 -21.23
CA PRO A 176 -4.12 -7.55 -21.54
C PRO A 176 -4.10 -6.67 -22.80
N GLU A 177 -5.16 -6.74 -23.60
CA GLU A 177 -5.40 -5.84 -24.73
C GLU A 177 -5.93 -4.46 -24.27
N ALA A 178 -5.88 -3.44 -25.13
CA ALA A 178 -6.37 -2.06 -24.97
C ALA A 178 -6.88 -1.64 -23.58
N SER A 179 -8.15 -1.92 -23.25
CA SER A 179 -8.78 -1.50 -21.97
C SER A 179 -8.17 -2.18 -20.75
N GLY A 180 -7.68 -3.41 -20.90
CA GLY A 180 -6.97 -4.14 -19.87
C GLY A 180 -5.56 -3.61 -19.60
N LEU A 181 -4.96 -2.83 -20.51
CA LEU A 181 -3.69 -2.18 -20.25
C LEU A 181 -3.81 -1.14 -19.13
N LEU A 182 -4.93 -0.38 -19.10
CA LEU A 182 -5.20 0.56 -18.03
C LEU A 182 -5.35 -0.14 -16.68
N PHE A 183 -6.04 -1.29 -16.65
CA PHE A 183 -6.13 -2.12 -15.45
C PHE A 183 -4.75 -2.65 -15.04
N LEU A 184 -3.95 -3.15 -15.97
CA LEU A 184 -2.61 -3.64 -15.69
C LEU A 184 -1.75 -2.54 -15.04
N ILE A 185 -1.78 -1.32 -15.57
CA ILE A 185 -1.02 -0.19 -15.01
C ILE A 185 -1.52 0.19 -13.61
N ALA A 186 -2.84 0.23 -13.40
CA ALA A 186 -3.42 0.43 -12.07
C ALA A 186 -2.99 -0.67 -11.07
N PHE A 187 -3.06 -1.93 -11.49
CA PHE A 187 -2.65 -3.09 -10.71
C PHE A 187 -1.18 -3.03 -10.31
N LEU A 188 -0.28 -2.80 -11.29
CA LEU A 188 1.16 -2.65 -11.07
C LEU A 188 1.49 -1.40 -10.25
N GLY A 189 0.68 -0.34 -10.35
CA GLY A 189 0.82 0.91 -9.61
C GLY A 189 0.93 0.72 -8.11
N TRP A 190 -0.02 -0.03 -7.54
CA TRP A 190 -0.09 -0.23 -6.09
C TRP A 190 0.26 -1.63 -5.63
N MET A 191 0.64 -2.56 -6.51
CA MET A 191 1.14 -3.87 -6.06
C MET A 191 2.66 -3.80 -5.73
N PRO A 192 3.13 -4.25 -4.54
CA PRO A 192 2.33 -4.50 -3.32
C PRO A 192 1.87 -3.21 -2.63
N ALA A 193 2.58 -2.10 -2.89
CA ALA A 193 2.22 -0.76 -2.42
C ALA A 193 2.73 0.33 -3.39
N PRO A 194 2.31 1.61 -3.25
CA PRO A 194 2.99 2.76 -3.87
C PRO A 194 4.40 2.95 -3.28
N LEU A 195 5.35 3.41 -4.10
CA LEU A 195 6.76 3.53 -3.68
C LEU A 195 7.00 4.62 -2.62
N ASP A 196 6.07 5.55 -2.43
CA ASP A 196 6.05 6.54 -1.36
C ASP A 196 6.21 5.89 0.03
N ILE A 197 5.69 4.68 0.21
CA ILE A 197 5.79 3.93 1.48
C ILE A 197 7.26 3.65 1.85
N SER A 198 8.19 3.60 0.91
CA SER A 198 9.62 3.47 1.24
C SER A 198 10.11 4.61 2.14
N ILE A 199 9.60 5.82 1.93
CA ILE A 199 9.90 7.03 2.71
C ILE A 199 9.26 6.93 4.07
N TRP A 200 7.98 6.53 4.14
CA TRP A 200 7.28 6.34 5.40
C TRP A 200 7.96 5.27 6.26
N HIS A 201 8.39 4.18 5.62
CA HIS A 201 9.10 3.10 6.29
C HIS A 201 10.45 3.55 6.85
N SER A 202 11.15 4.47 6.18
CA SER A 202 12.37 5.11 6.72
C SER A 202 12.08 5.92 8.00
N ILE A 203 10.95 6.64 8.04
CA ILE A 203 10.50 7.40 9.22
C ILE A 203 10.14 6.44 10.36
N TRP A 204 9.30 5.43 10.09
CA TRP A 204 8.88 4.44 11.10
C TRP A 204 10.07 3.67 11.69
N THR A 205 11.08 3.39 10.86
CA THR A 205 12.33 2.76 11.30
C THR A 205 13.04 3.62 12.35
N LEU A 206 13.15 4.92 12.13
CA LEU A 206 13.76 5.83 13.11
C LEU A 206 12.91 6.00 14.37
N GLU A 207 11.58 6.14 14.23
CA GLU A 207 10.69 6.27 15.39
C GLU A 207 10.78 5.04 16.29
N LYS A 208 10.83 3.82 15.73
CA LYS A 208 11.05 2.61 16.51
C LYS A 208 12.41 2.60 17.23
N ASN A 209 13.47 3.06 16.56
CA ASN A 209 14.79 3.14 17.16
C ASN A 209 14.86 4.12 18.35
N LYS A 210 13.96 5.10 18.44
CA LYS A 210 13.85 6.01 19.61
C LYS A 210 13.17 5.34 20.80
N MET A 211 12.27 4.38 20.55
CA MET A 211 11.43 3.75 21.58
C MET A 211 11.98 2.41 22.09
N SER A 212 12.98 1.83 21.41
CA SER A 212 13.49 0.49 21.70
C SER A 212 14.99 0.37 21.38
N THR A 213 15.64 -0.69 21.85
CA THR A 213 17.05 -0.96 21.54
C THR A 213 17.27 -0.96 20.03
N LYS A 214 18.23 -0.17 19.55
CA LYS A 214 18.55 -0.06 18.12
C LYS A 214 18.83 -1.44 17.52
N ASN A 215 17.96 -1.84 16.59
CA ASN A 215 18.12 -3.11 15.88
C ASN A 215 19.34 -3.06 14.96
N SER A 216 19.98 -4.20 14.75
CA SER A 216 20.99 -4.32 13.70
C SER A 216 20.33 -4.17 12.32
N LEU A 217 21.11 -3.74 11.31
CA LEU A 217 20.63 -3.67 9.93
C LEU A 217 20.06 -5.03 9.47
N LYS A 218 20.69 -6.14 9.85
CA LYS A 218 20.23 -7.50 9.50
C LYS A 218 18.84 -7.79 10.06
N GLU A 219 18.59 -7.44 11.33
CA GLU A 219 17.28 -7.63 11.96
C GLU A 219 16.22 -6.73 11.32
N SER A 220 16.55 -5.48 11.02
CA SER A 220 15.61 -4.56 10.36
C SER A 220 15.25 -5.00 8.94
N LEU A 221 16.21 -5.54 8.20
CA LEU A 221 15.96 -6.10 6.86
C LEU A 221 15.17 -7.40 6.93
N PHE A 222 15.39 -8.22 7.96
CA PHE A 222 14.60 -9.42 8.18
C PHE A 222 13.13 -9.07 8.49
N ASP A 223 12.88 -8.13 9.40
CA ASP A 223 11.52 -7.61 9.70
C ASP A 223 10.81 -7.11 8.43
N PHE A 224 11.50 -6.28 7.64
CA PHE A 224 10.98 -5.83 6.34
C PHE A 224 10.64 -6.99 5.40
N ASN A 225 11.55 -7.96 5.24
CA ASN A 225 11.35 -9.09 4.33
C ASN A 225 10.17 -9.97 4.73
N VAL A 226 9.96 -10.19 6.03
CA VAL A 226 8.80 -10.93 6.53
C VAL A 226 7.50 -10.23 6.13
N GLY A 227 7.42 -8.92 6.35
CA GLY A 227 6.26 -8.11 5.93
C GLY A 227 6.05 -8.14 4.42
N TYR A 228 7.12 -7.97 3.64
CA TYR A 228 7.07 -7.97 2.17
C TYR A 228 6.64 -9.31 1.57
N ILE A 229 7.13 -10.43 2.13
CA ILE A 229 6.72 -11.76 1.67
C ILE A 229 5.25 -12.02 2.04
N ALA A 230 4.81 -11.59 3.22
CA ALA A 230 3.41 -11.70 3.63
C ALA A 230 2.47 -10.98 2.65
N THR A 231 2.86 -9.80 2.14
CA THR A 231 2.07 -9.10 1.11
C THR A 231 1.98 -9.90 -0.19
N ILE A 232 3.07 -10.53 -0.64
CA ILE A 232 3.04 -11.35 -1.87
C ILE A 232 2.10 -12.54 -1.71
N ILE A 233 2.20 -13.26 -0.59
CA ILE A 233 1.35 -14.43 -0.29
C ILE A 233 -0.12 -14.01 -0.29
N LEU A 234 -0.46 -12.92 0.40
CA LEU A 234 -1.83 -12.46 0.46
C LEU A 234 -2.34 -11.96 -0.89
N ALA A 235 -1.52 -11.27 -1.68
CA ALA A 235 -1.90 -10.85 -3.02
C ALA A 235 -2.29 -12.07 -3.88
N LEU A 236 -1.52 -13.16 -3.80
CA LEU A 236 -1.84 -14.43 -4.47
C LEU A 236 -3.14 -15.07 -3.93
N CYS A 237 -3.40 -15.01 -2.62
CA CYS A 237 -4.67 -15.49 -2.05
C CYS A 237 -5.87 -14.69 -2.60
N PHE A 238 -5.78 -13.36 -2.62
CA PHE A 238 -6.86 -12.51 -3.12
C PHE A 238 -7.08 -12.66 -4.62
N LEU A 239 -6.00 -12.79 -5.41
CA LEU A 239 -6.09 -13.12 -6.84
C LEU A 239 -6.74 -14.48 -7.02
N GLY A 240 -6.31 -15.50 -6.27
CA GLY A 240 -6.89 -16.82 -6.31
C GLY A 240 -8.37 -16.84 -5.96
N LEU A 241 -8.80 -16.07 -4.95
CA LEU A 241 -10.23 -15.96 -4.61
C LEU A 241 -11.05 -15.35 -5.75
N GLY A 242 -10.58 -14.26 -6.36
CA GLY A 242 -11.24 -13.70 -7.54
C GLY A 242 -11.30 -14.70 -8.70
N ALA A 243 -10.19 -15.40 -8.96
CA ALA A 243 -10.08 -16.37 -10.05
C ALA A 243 -10.95 -17.62 -9.85
N LEU A 244 -11.07 -18.12 -8.63
CA LEU A 244 -11.80 -19.37 -8.36
C LEU A 244 -13.30 -19.16 -8.18
N VAL A 245 -13.72 -17.96 -7.77
CA VAL A 245 -15.13 -17.70 -7.42
C VAL A 245 -15.85 -16.85 -8.46
N MET A 246 -15.17 -15.88 -9.08
CA MET A 246 -15.81 -14.92 -10.01
C MET A 246 -15.42 -15.10 -11.47
N TYR A 247 -14.18 -15.49 -11.78
CA TYR A 247 -13.74 -15.63 -13.17
C TYR A 247 -14.57 -16.67 -13.93
N GLY A 248 -15.07 -16.30 -15.10
CA GLY A 248 -15.95 -17.15 -15.92
C GLY A 248 -17.40 -17.26 -15.43
N SER A 249 -17.79 -16.63 -14.32
CA SER A 249 -19.17 -16.65 -13.80
C SER A 249 -20.13 -15.68 -14.51
N GLY A 250 -19.60 -14.76 -15.32
CA GLY A 250 -20.34 -13.62 -15.89
C GLY A 250 -20.51 -12.43 -14.92
N SER A 251 -20.08 -12.56 -13.67
CA SER A 251 -20.08 -11.46 -12.68
C SER A 251 -18.78 -10.67 -12.73
N GLN A 252 -18.88 -9.35 -12.54
CA GLN A 252 -17.73 -8.45 -12.42
C GLN A 252 -17.84 -7.62 -11.14
N PHE A 253 -16.70 -7.17 -10.62
CA PHE A 253 -16.70 -6.27 -9.49
C PHE A 253 -17.29 -4.91 -9.86
N SER A 254 -18.22 -4.43 -9.05
CA SER A 254 -18.78 -3.10 -9.20
C SER A 254 -17.72 -2.03 -8.92
N ASN A 255 -17.83 -0.91 -9.63
CA ASN A 255 -17.07 0.31 -9.34
C ASN A 255 -17.69 1.15 -8.23
N GLN A 256 -18.86 0.76 -7.72
CA GLN A 256 -19.54 1.40 -6.60
C GLN A 256 -19.13 0.74 -5.28
N GLY A 257 -18.75 1.55 -4.29
CA GLY A 257 -18.10 1.05 -3.06
C GLY A 257 -18.93 0.08 -2.23
N GLY A 258 -20.23 0.34 -2.04
CA GLY A 258 -21.11 -0.55 -1.27
C GLY A 258 -21.32 -1.90 -1.95
N ALA A 259 -21.57 -1.90 -3.27
CA ALA A 259 -21.73 -3.13 -4.06
C ALA A 259 -20.42 -3.93 -4.12
N PHE A 260 -19.28 -3.25 -4.32
CA PHE A 260 -17.97 -3.87 -4.25
C PHE A 260 -17.71 -4.54 -2.89
N ALA A 261 -18.02 -3.86 -1.79
CA ALA A 261 -17.84 -4.39 -0.44
C ALA A 261 -18.69 -5.65 -0.20
N GLN A 262 -19.93 -5.66 -0.70
CA GLN A 262 -20.79 -6.83 -0.63
C GLN A 262 -20.20 -8.01 -1.42
N GLN A 263 -19.82 -7.79 -2.69
CA GLN A 263 -19.20 -8.82 -3.53
C GLN A 263 -17.91 -9.37 -2.91
N LEU A 264 -17.10 -8.50 -2.31
CA LEU A 264 -15.88 -8.90 -1.62
C LEU A 264 -16.17 -9.83 -0.44
N ILE A 265 -17.19 -9.54 0.38
CA ILE A 265 -17.55 -10.42 1.50
C ILE A 265 -18.14 -11.74 0.99
N GLU A 266 -18.94 -11.68 -0.09
CA GLU A 266 -19.54 -12.85 -0.75
C GLU A 266 -18.50 -13.85 -1.28
N LEU A 267 -17.33 -13.37 -1.75
CA LEU A 267 -16.20 -14.25 -2.11
C LEU A 267 -15.79 -15.18 -0.97
N TYR A 268 -15.82 -14.67 0.26
CA TYR A 268 -15.43 -15.46 1.43
C TYR A 268 -16.57 -16.34 1.90
N THR A 269 -17.81 -15.85 1.90
CA THR A 269 -18.94 -16.64 2.42
C THR A 269 -19.33 -17.78 1.47
N SER A 270 -19.09 -17.66 0.16
CA SER A 270 -19.24 -18.78 -0.78
C SER A 270 -18.26 -19.93 -0.48
N SER A 271 -17.07 -19.58 0.01
CA SER A 271 -16.02 -20.54 0.36
C SER A 271 -16.21 -21.09 1.78
N LEU A 272 -16.28 -20.21 2.78
CA LEU A 272 -16.25 -20.52 4.21
C LEU A 272 -17.65 -20.64 4.87
N GLY A 273 -18.72 -20.33 4.15
CA GLY A 273 -20.09 -20.31 4.66
C GLY A 273 -20.48 -18.98 5.31
N GLN A 274 -21.78 -18.84 5.60
CA GLN A 274 -22.35 -17.54 5.98
C GLN A 274 -21.94 -17.06 7.38
N ALA A 275 -21.48 -17.96 8.24
CA ALA A 275 -20.91 -17.59 9.54
C ALA A 275 -19.65 -16.69 9.39
N ALA A 276 -18.97 -16.73 8.24
CA ALA A 276 -17.81 -15.89 7.98
C ALA A 276 -18.18 -14.41 7.70
N TYR A 277 -19.43 -14.10 7.34
CA TYR A 277 -19.83 -12.76 6.88
C TYR A 277 -19.38 -11.65 7.84
N GLY A 278 -19.75 -11.76 9.13
CA GLY A 278 -19.43 -10.72 10.12
C GLY A 278 -17.93 -10.62 10.41
N ILE A 279 -17.24 -11.76 10.50
CA ILE A 279 -15.80 -11.80 10.78
C ILE A 279 -15.02 -11.15 9.64
N ILE A 280 -15.31 -11.53 8.39
CA ILE A 280 -14.63 -11.00 7.21
C ILE A 280 -14.99 -9.54 6.97
N GLY A 281 -16.25 -9.17 7.12
CA GLY A 281 -16.68 -7.78 7.01
C GLY A 281 -15.91 -6.86 7.96
N ILE A 282 -15.90 -7.19 9.26
CA ILE A 282 -15.15 -6.43 10.27
C ILE A 282 -13.65 -6.44 9.97
N ALA A 283 -13.10 -7.58 9.53
CA ALA A 283 -11.68 -7.71 9.24
C ALA A 283 -11.25 -6.88 8.01
N ALA A 284 -12.04 -6.88 6.95
CA ALA A 284 -11.81 -6.07 5.75
C ALA A 284 -11.96 -4.58 6.07
N PHE A 285 -13.02 -4.18 6.78
CA PHE A 285 -13.23 -2.80 7.20
C PHE A 285 -12.09 -2.28 8.08
N THR A 286 -11.70 -3.03 9.10
CA THR A 286 -10.64 -2.58 10.02
C THR A 286 -9.28 -2.53 9.34
N THR A 287 -9.00 -3.45 8.43
CA THR A 287 -7.79 -3.42 7.58
C THR A 287 -7.75 -2.15 6.72
N MET A 288 -8.87 -1.81 6.06
CA MET A 288 -8.97 -0.60 5.26
C MET A 288 -8.93 0.70 6.09
N LEU A 289 -9.53 0.69 7.28
CA LEU A 289 -9.45 1.77 8.25
C LEU A 289 -8.01 1.98 8.71
N SER A 290 -7.26 0.89 8.93
CA SER A 290 -5.83 0.94 9.24
C SER A 290 -5.03 1.59 8.12
N THR A 291 -5.27 1.21 6.86
CA THR A 291 -4.61 1.86 5.72
C THR A 291 -4.92 3.36 5.70
N THR A 292 -6.19 3.73 5.87
CA THR A 292 -6.65 5.13 5.92
C THR A 292 -5.98 5.93 7.03
N LEU A 293 -5.84 5.37 8.24
CA LEU A 293 -5.12 5.97 9.35
C LEU A 293 -3.63 6.12 9.05
N THR A 294 -3.03 5.09 8.46
CA THR A 294 -1.60 5.03 8.17
C THR A 294 -1.21 6.10 7.15
N THR A 295 -1.99 6.27 6.08
CA THR A 295 -1.75 7.32 5.07
C THR A 295 -1.96 8.71 5.66
N LEU A 296 -2.98 8.87 6.50
CA LEU A 296 -3.33 10.14 7.17
C LEU A 296 -2.32 10.55 8.25
N ASP A 297 -1.53 9.61 8.78
CA ASP A 297 -0.42 9.89 9.69
C ASP A 297 0.92 10.08 8.94
N ALA A 298 1.25 9.16 8.04
CA ALA A 298 2.57 9.09 7.43
C ALA A 298 2.83 10.24 6.44
N SER A 299 1.83 10.61 5.64
CA SER A 299 1.99 11.71 4.68
C SER A 299 2.24 13.06 5.39
N PRO A 300 1.46 13.47 6.41
CA PRO A 300 1.77 14.68 7.18
C PRO A 300 3.13 14.68 7.88
N ARG A 301 3.60 13.53 8.38
CA ARG A 301 4.96 13.42 8.94
C ARG A 301 6.02 13.66 7.87
N ALA A 302 5.87 13.03 6.71
CA ALA A 302 6.81 13.17 5.59
C ALA A 302 6.82 14.62 5.06
N MET A 303 5.66 15.26 4.94
CA MET A 303 5.55 16.66 4.55
C MET A 303 6.14 17.61 5.60
N SER A 304 5.90 17.35 6.88
CA SER A 304 6.51 18.12 7.97
C SER A 304 8.03 18.05 7.90
N ARG A 305 8.62 16.84 7.76
CA ARG A 305 10.07 16.67 7.68
C ARG A 305 10.65 17.36 6.44
N THR A 306 9.99 17.22 5.30
CA THR A 306 10.39 17.86 4.04
C THR A 306 10.45 19.39 4.17
N VAL A 307 9.41 20.01 4.73
CA VAL A 307 9.37 21.48 4.96
C VAL A 307 10.46 21.91 5.96
N GLN A 308 10.67 21.16 7.03
CA GLN A 308 11.74 21.45 7.99
C GLN A 308 13.11 21.50 7.31
N LEU A 309 13.40 20.53 6.43
CA LEU A 309 14.65 20.44 5.69
C LEU A 309 14.80 21.56 4.63
N LEU A 310 13.77 21.79 3.81
CA LEU A 310 13.81 22.80 2.74
C LEU A 310 14.01 24.22 3.29
N PHE A 311 13.35 24.54 4.40
CA PHE A 311 13.34 25.88 4.98
C PHE A 311 14.23 26.04 6.22
N LYS A 312 15.04 25.02 6.57
CA LYS A 312 15.94 25.01 7.74
C LYS A 312 15.22 25.34 9.07
N LYS A 313 14.01 24.80 9.25
CA LYS A 313 13.17 25.00 10.45
C LYS A 313 13.08 23.72 11.27
N GLU A 314 14.23 23.11 11.58
CA GLU A 314 14.33 21.76 12.15
C GLU A 314 13.56 21.56 13.46
N HIS A 315 13.34 22.62 14.25
CA HIS A 315 12.64 22.55 15.53
C HIS A 315 11.12 22.74 15.44
N ARG A 316 10.57 23.15 14.29
CA ARG A 316 9.13 23.43 14.16
C ARG A 316 8.39 22.21 13.65
N ASN A 317 7.45 21.69 14.44
CA ASN A 317 6.59 20.59 14.03
C ASN A 317 5.42 21.09 13.18
N TYR A 318 5.34 20.65 11.92
CA TYR A 318 4.27 20.99 10.99
C TYR A 318 3.27 19.84 10.79
N TYR A 319 3.37 18.76 11.56
CA TYR A 319 2.51 17.58 11.44
C TYR A 319 1.02 17.91 11.47
N LEU A 320 0.54 18.64 12.50
CA LEU A 320 -0.88 18.99 12.61
C LEU A 320 -1.34 19.88 11.44
N HIS A 321 -0.49 20.78 10.97
CA HIS A 321 -0.80 21.66 9.84
C HIS A 321 -1.02 20.83 8.56
N TRP A 322 -0.10 19.90 8.26
CA TRP A 322 -0.22 19.03 7.11
C TRP A 322 -1.35 18.00 7.23
N MET A 323 -1.65 17.54 8.45
CA MET A 323 -2.80 16.67 8.69
C MET A 323 -4.10 17.42 8.39
N VAL A 324 -4.27 18.66 8.86
CA VAL A 324 -5.45 19.48 8.53
C VAL A 324 -5.55 19.72 7.02
N ILE A 325 -4.44 20.04 6.34
CA ILE A 325 -4.41 20.20 4.88
C ILE A 325 -4.88 18.92 4.20
N LEU A 326 -4.35 17.76 4.60
CA LEU A 326 -4.73 16.47 4.00
C LEU A 326 -6.20 16.14 4.26
N THR A 327 -6.69 16.29 5.49
CA THR A 327 -8.10 16.08 5.86
C THR A 327 -9.03 16.97 5.02
N LEU A 328 -8.74 18.27 4.92
CA LEU A 328 -9.55 19.21 4.15
C LEU A 328 -9.48 18.94 2.65
N GLY A 329 -8.31 18.58 2.12
CA GLY A 329 -8.15 18.22 0.71
C GLY A 329 -8.89 16.93 0.35
N THR A 330 -8.85 15.91 1.21
CA THR A 330 -9.63 14.67 1.05
C THR A 330 -11.13 14.94 1.13
N ALA A 331 -11.59 15.73 2.11
CA ALA A 331 -13.00 16.11 2.19
C ALA A 331 -13.45 16.90 0.93
N SER A 332 -12.59 17.80 0.43
CA SER A 332 -12.86 18.55 -0.80
C SER A 332 -13.00 17.62 -2.01
N ILE A 333 -12.14 16.60 -2.13
CA ILE A 333 -12.29 15.59 -3.19
C ILE A 333 -13.66 14.91 -3.10
N PHE A 334 -14.11 14.53 -1.91
CA PHE A 334 -15.42 13.89 -1.75
C PHE A 334 -16.60 14.81 -2.04
N PHE A 335 -16.52 16.09 -1.71
CA PHE A 335 -17.61 17.05 -2.00
C PHE A 335 -17.67 17.47 -3.46
N PHE A 336 -16.53 17.66 -4.12
CA PHE A 336 -16.47 18.31 -5.43
C PHE A 336 -16.23 17.37 -6.61
N LEU A 337 -15.66 16.17 -6.38
CA LEU A 337 -15.54 15.16 -7.42
C LEU A 337 -16.63 14.10 -7.27
N LEU A 338 -17.20 13.68 -8.41
CA LEU A 338 -18.08 12.52 -8.48
C LEU A 338 -17.34 11.33 -7.86
N SER A 339 -17.76 10.92 -6.66
CA SER A 339 -17.01 10.03 -5.78
C SER A 339 -17.21 8.55 -6.15
N GLU A 340 -17.04 8.21 -7.43
CA GLU A 340 -17.05 6.81 -7.86
C GLU A 340 -15.76 6.13 -7.36
N MET A 341 -15.92 5.13 -6.49
CA MET A 341 -14.81 4.40 -5.88
C MET A 341 -13.83 3.87 -6.94
N GLY A 342 -14.34 3.24 -7.99
CA GLY A 342 -13.52 2.68 -9.08
C GLY A 342 -12.61 3.74 -9.73
N GLN A 343 -13.16 4.91 -10.04
CA GLN A 343 -12.41 6.00 -10.68
C GLN A 343 -11.33 6.57 -9.74
N LEU A 344 -11.66 6.84 -8.48
CA LEU A 344 -10.70 7.35 -7.51
C LEU A 344 -9.53 6.37 -7.29
N VAL A 345 -9.84 5.08 -7.16
CA VAL A 345 -8.82 4.03 -7.04
C VAL A 345 -7.97 3.95 -8.30
N GLN A 346 -8.57 4.01 -9.49
CA GLN A 346 -7.84 3.98 -10.76
C GLN A 346 -6.90 5.18 -10.91
N ILE A 347 -7.40 6.41 -10.67
CA ILE A 347 -6.58 7.63 -10.75
C ILE A 347 -5.39 7.54 -9.78
N ALA A 348 -5.63 7.18 -8.52
CA ALA A 348 -4.58 7.11 -7.51
C ALA A 348 -3.52 6.04 -7.86
N THR A 349 -3.96 4.88 -8.35
CA THR A 349 -3.06 3.77 -8.71
C THR A 349 -2.23 4.05 -9.96
N VAL A 350 -2.84 4.60 -11.01
CA VAL A 350 -2.14 5.03 -12.23
C VAL A 350 -1.13 6.13 -11.91
N LEU A 351 -1.53 7.16 -11.14
CA LEU A 351 -0.64 8.25 -10.76
C LEU A 351 0.57 7.74 -9.94
N SER A 352 0.34 6.80 -9.02
CA SER A 352 1.43 6.13 -8.30
C SER A 352 2.33 5.30 -9.20
N PHE A 353 1.81 4.69 -10.26
CA PHE A 353 2.66 3.99 -11.23
C PHE A 353 3.55 4.96 -12.01
N ILE A 354 2.97 6.03 -12.54
CA ILE A 354 3.70 7.06 -13.32
C ILE A 354 4.80 7.73 -12.50
N THR A 355 4.57 7.91 -11.20
CA THR A 355 5.56 8.51 -10.28
C THR A 355 6.59 7.51 -9.73
N ALA A 356 6.35 6.20 -9.88
CA ALA A 356 7.24 5.16 -9.35
C ALA A 356 8.69 5.24 -9.88
N PRO A 357 8.96 5.51 -11.17
CA PRO A 357 10.33 5.66 -11.67
C PRO A 357 11.13 6.73 -10.91
N LEU A 358 10.50 7.85 -10.54
CA LEU A 358 11.20 8.91 -9.80
C LEU A 358 11.56 8.46 -8.39
N TYR A 359 10.63 7.85 -7.66
CA TYR A 359 10.92 7.28 -6.34
C TYR A 359 12.00 6.21 -6.38
N ALA A 360 11.91 5.31 -7.36
CA ALA A 360 12.90 4.25 -7.59
C ALA A 360 14.29 4.86 -7.83
N PHE A 361 14.37 5.89 -8.66
CA PHE A 361 15.61 6.59 -8.99
C PHE A 361 16.19 7.29 -7.76
N LEU A 362 15.38 8.06 -7.02
CA LEU A 362 15.81 8.76 -5.81
C LEU A 362 16.35 7.79 -4.77
N ASN A 363 15.65 6.69 -4.52
CA ASN A 363 16.08 5.67 -3.55
C ASN A 363 17.38 5.01 -3.97
N TYR A 364 17.49 4.58 -5.23
CA TYR A 364 18.69 3.94 -5.74
C TYR A 364 19.90 4.88 -5.75
N ARG A 365 19.71 6.12 -6.22
CA ARG A 365 20.75 7.14 -6.24
C ARG A 365 21.27 7.44 -4.84
N LEU A 366 20.38 7.52 -3.85
CA LEU A 366 20.75 7.78 -2.47
C LEU A 366 21.61 6.66 -1.89
N VAL A 367 21.15 5.41 -1.96
CA VAL A 367 21.87 4.28 -1.34
C VAL A 367 23.18 3.90 -2.04
N THR A 368 23.43 4.44 -3.23
CA THR A 368 24.70 4.29 -3.97
C THR A 368 25.59 5.53 -3.90
N SER A 369 25.12 6.63 -3.31
CA SER A 369 25.87 7.86 -3.14
C SER A 369 26.83 7.83 -1.94
N GLU A 370 27.60 8.90 -1.78
CA GLU A 370 28.46 9.15 -0.63
C GLU A 370 27.68 9.39 0.67
N ALA A 371 26.39 9.76 0.57
CA ALA A 371 25.51 9.90 1.74
C ALA A 371 25.17 8.54 2.39
N MET A 372 25.62 7.42 1.82
CA MET A 372 25.46 6.08 2.35
C MET A 372 26.82 5.45 2.68
N PRO A 373 27.07 5.02 3.94
CA PRO A 373 28.33 4.37 4.31
C PRO A 373 28.62 3.14 3.43
N LYS A 374 29.84 3.06 2.89
CA LYS A 374 30.25 2.01 1.92
C LYS A 374 29.91 0.59 2.38
N LYS A 375 30.10 0.30 3.68
CA LYS A 375 29.80 -1.01 4.30
C LYS A 375 28.34 -1.45 4.16
N TYR A 376 27.40 -0.50 4.09
CA TYR A 376 25.96 -0.76 4.07
C TYR A 376 25.32 -0.56 2.69
N GLN A 377 26.11 -0.16 1.67
CA GLN A 377 25.61 -0.04 0.31
C GLN A 377 25.11 -1.39 -0.25
N PRO A 378 24.15 -1.38 -1.21
CA PRO A 378 23.70 -2.61 -1.86
C PRO A 378 24.83 -3.39 -2.52
N LYS A 379 24.80 -4.71 -2.32
CA LYS A 379 25.61 -5.67 -3.08
C LYS A 379 25.22 -5.65 -4.56
N ILE A 380 26.11 -6.16 -5.41
CA ILE A 380 25.96 -6.13 -6.88
C ILE A 380 24.63 -6.71 -7.37
N GLY A 381 24.18 -7.86 -6.85
CA GLY A 381 22.92 -8.47 -7.26
C GLY A 381 21.69 -7.57 -7.01
N LEU A 382 21.67 -6.85 -5.89
CA LEU A 382 20.58 -5.91 -5.59
C LEU A 382 20.68 -4.63 -6.42
N ARG A 383 21.88 -4.21 -6.82
CA ARG A 383 22.08 -3.09 -7.76
C ARG A 383 21.58 -3.45 -9.16
N ILE A 384 21.92 -4.65 -9.65
CA ILE A 384 21.40 -5.17 -10.92
C ILE A 384 19.88 -5.19 -10.89
N LEU A 385 19.28 -5.78 -9.84
CA LEU A 385 17.83 -5.81 -9.68
C LEU A 385 17.21 -4.41 -9.64
N SER A 386 17.89 -3.43 -9.03
CA SER A 386 17.42 -2.04 -9.00
C SER A 386 17.46 -1.39 -10.38
N ILE A 387 18.51 -1.62 -11.15
CA ILE A 387 18.62 -1.09 -12.53
C ILE A 387 17.56 -1.75 -13.41
N SER A 388 17.41 -3.07 -13.35
CA SER A 388 16.35 -3.79 -14.06
C SER A 388 14.95 -3.30 -13.66
N GLY A 389 14.71 -3.08 -12.36
CA GLY A 389 13.44 -2.54 -11.88
C GLY A 389 13.18 -1.10 -12.33
N LEU A 390 14.22 -0.26 -12.37
CA LEU A 390 14.13 1.09 -12.92
C LEU A 390 13.77 1.09 -14.40
N LEU A 391 14.44 0.24 -15.19
CA LEU A 391 14.16 0.07 -16.61
C LEU A 391 12.73 -0.46 -16.83
N PHE A 392 12.29 -1.44 -16.04
CA PHE A 392 10.94 -1.98 -16.09
C PHE A 392 9.89 -0.90 -15.79
N LEU A 393 10.01 -0.20 -14.65
CA LEU A 393 9.05 0.83 -14.24
C LEU A 393 9.02 1.98 -15.24
N THR A 394 10.19 2.44 -15.72
CA THR A 394 10.28 3.52 -16.69
C THR A 394 9.72 3.09 -18.05
N GLY A 395 10.08 1.89 -18.52
CA GLY A 395 9.62 1.34 -19.79
C GLY A 395 8.10 1.18 -19.84
N PHE A 396 7.50 0.59 -18.80
CA PHE A 396 6.04 0.46 -18.71
C PHE A 396 5.34 1.82 -18.54
N THR A 397 5.95 2.77 -17.84
CA THR A 397 5.40 4.13 -17.72
C THR A 397 5.38 4.83 -19.08
N LEU A 398 6.49 4.78 -19.82
CA LEU A 398 6.57 5.36 -21.16
C LEU A 398 5.62 4.66 -22.14
N PHE A 399 5.57 3.33 -22.09
CA PHE A 399 4.64 2.54 -22.90
C PHE A 399 3.18 2.96 -22.64
N TYR A 400 2.79 3.09 -21.37
CA TYR A 400 1.46 3.56 -20.99
C TYR A 400 1.18 4.97 -21.51
N LEU A 401 2.09 5.92 -21.28
CA LEU A 401 1.91 7.32 -21.71
C LEU A 401 1.85 7.47 -23.23
N LEU A 402 2.52 6.60 -23.99
CA LEU A 402 2.47 6.58 -25.45
C LEU A 402 1.24 5.84 -25.99
N SER A 403 0.53 5.08 -25.14
CA SER A 403 -0.70 4.36 -25.49
C SER A 403 -1.98 5.12 -25.15
N LEU A 404 -1.87 6.22 -24.39
CA LEU A 404 -2.94 7.20 -24.17
C LEU A 404 -3.16 8.01 -25.44
#